data_AF-D3D0L4-F1
#
_entry.id   AF-D3D0L4-F1
#
_cell.length_a   1.000
_cell.length_b   1.000
_cell.length_c   1.000
_cell.angle_alpha   90.00
_cell.angle_beta   90.00
_cell.angle_gamma   90.00
#
_symmetry.space_group_name_H-M   'P 1'
#
loop_
_entity.id
_entity.type
_entity.pdbx_description
1 polymer ?
#
loop_
_entity_poly.entity_id
_entity_poly.type
_entity_poly.pdbx_seq_one_letter_code
_entity_poly.pdbx_strand_id
1 'polypeptide(L)'
;MRTARRAQARGGSRGRPVRPGLAGVAFLGLAGSCLVVATGGRLARQPLAEPPTTWGGLLNPVSTDSMSVLPALLIGGIALTLAAWVRAYVLAESHRLSARAGLVLLALWMAPVTFGPPILSLDVYSYAAHGMMLATSLDPYSTAPVALPLGSPQITAVDPLWRSSLAPYGPLALAVFRAVHTLTGGSLIGRHRFRQRTTRTTGWLPRGGQSRVTPAGQTTWTVLFLLRA
;
A
#
# COMPACT_ATOMS: atom_id res chain seq x y z
N MET A 1 25.93 22.68 -77.18
CA MET A 1 26.53 22.34 -75.86
C MET A 1 26.37 23.51 -74.89
N ARG A 2 25.48 23.40 -73.90
CA ARG A 2 25.64 23.86 -72.49
C ARG A 2 24.28 23.94 -71.81
N THR A 3 23.96 22.85 -71.13
CA THR A 3 22.92 22.68 -70.13
C THR A 3 23.21 23.58 -68.92
N ALA A 4 22.42 24.63 -68.73
CA ALA A 4 22.44 25.43 -67.50
C ALA A 4 21.57 24.73 -66.43
N ARG A 5 22.28 24.12 -65.49
CA ARG A 5 21.83 23.29 -64.39
C ARG A 5 20.90 24.09 -63.46
N ARG A 6 19.60 23.74 -63.44
CA ARG A 6 18.66 24.11 -62.36
C ARG A 6 19.23 23.55 -61.04
N ALA A 7 19.81 24.42 -60.22
CA ALA A 7 20.16 24.09 -58.84
C ALA A 7 18.85 24.00 -58.04
N GLN A 8 18.31 22.79 -57.95
CA GLN A 8 17.25 22.42 -57.03
C GLN A 8 17.77 22.58 -55.60
N ALA A 9 17.46 23.72 -54.98
CA ALA A 9 17.55 23.89 -53.54
C ALA A 9 16.53 22.94 -52.88
N ARG A 10 16.94 21.70 -52.64
CA ARG A 10 16.22 20.77 -51.76
C ARG A 10 16.42 21.26 -50.33
N GLY A 11 15.62 22.25 -49.94
CA GLY A 11 15.41 22.63 -48.55
C GLY A 11 14.77 21.45 -47.82
N GLY A 12 15.59 20.57 -47.26
CA GLY A 12 15.12 19.52 -46.36
C GLY A 12 14.46 20.20 -45.16
N SER A 13 13.15 20.09 -45.07
CA SER A 13 12.38 20.41 -43.87
C SER A 13 12.85 19.48 -42.75
N ARG A 14 13.89 19.90 -42.01
CA ARG A 14 14.21 19.29 -40.72
C ARG A 14 12.96 19.46 -39.88
N GLY A 15 12.18 18.40 -39.73
CA GLY A 15 10.97 18.39 -38.92
C GLY A 15 11.32 18.97 -37.56
N ARG A 16 10.73 20.11 -37.20
CA ARG A 16 10.91 20.66 -35.86
C ARG A 16 10.49 19.55 -34.90
N PRO A 17 11.36 19.13 -33.96
CA PRO A 17 10.96 18.10 -33.01
C PRO A 17 9.68 18.57 -32.33
N VAL A 18 8.63 17.76 -32.43
CA VAL A 18 7.33 18.04 -31.80
C VAL A 18 7.58 18.11 -30.30
N ARG A 19 7.67 19.32 -29.77
CA ARG A 19 7.84 19.52 -28.33
C ARG A 19 6.50 19.20 -27.69
N PRO A 20 6.43 18.26 -26.74
CA PRO A 20 5.19 17.94 -26.04
C PRO A 20 4.67 19.21 -25.35
N GLY A 21 3.40 19.54 -25.59
CA GLY A 21 2.73 20.58 -24.83
C GLY A 21 2.54 20.16 -23.37
N LEU A 22 2.19 21.12 -22.51
CA LEU A 22 1.91 20.90 -21.08
C LEU A 22 0.93 19.74 -20.85
N ALA A 23 -0.10 19.62 -21.68
CA ALA A 23 -1.07 18.53 -21.61
C ALA A 23 -0.45 17.14 -21.81
N GLY A 24 0.55 17.01 -22.70
CA GLY A 24 1.27 15.76 -22.90
C GLY A 24 2.11 15.39 -21.69
N VAL A 25 2.70 16.38 -21.01
CA VAL A 25 3.45 16.17 -19.77
C VAL A 25 2.51 15.77 -18.62
N ALA A 26 1.36 16.44 -18.51
CA ALA A 26 0.31 16.09 -17.56
C ALA A 26 -0.16 14.64 -17.71
N PHE A 27 -0.51 14.26 -18.95
CA PHE A 27 -0.98 12.91 -19.29
C PHE A 27 0.07 11.85 -18.98
N LEU A 28 1.34 12.09 -19.33
CA LEU A 28 2.41 11.11 -19.12
C LEU A 28 2.57 10.78 -17.63
N GLY A 29 2.57 11.79 -16.76
CA GLY A 29 2.70 11.58 -15.31
C GLY A 29 1.44 10.98 -14.68
N LEU A 30 0.25 11.34 -15.17
CA LEU A 30 -1.00 10.73 -14.72
C LEU A 30 -1.07 9.25 -15.12
N ALA A 31 -0.76 8.93 -16.38
CA ALA A 31 -0.72 7.55 -16.86
C ALA A 31 0.32 6.71 -16.09
N GLY A 32 1.50 7.28 -15.86
CA GLY A 32 2.57 6.65 -15.07
C GLY A 32 2.13 6.35 -13.64
N SER A 33 1.62 7.34 -12.91
CA SER A 33 1.14 7.16 -11.53
C SER A 33 -0.03 6.19 -11.42
N CYS A 34 -0.99 6.23 -12.36
CA CYS A 34 -2.07 5.24 -12.41
C CYS A 34 -1.54 3.81 -12.63
N LEU A 35 -0.55 3.60 -13.50
CA LEU A 35 0.07 2.29 -13.70
C LEU A 35 0.79 1.80 -12.45
N VAL A 36 1.53 2.68 -11.76
CA VAL A 36 2.20 2.36 -10.51
C VAL A 36 1.18 1.94 -9.44
N VAL A 37 0.07 2.67 -9.32
CA VAL A 37 -1.00 2.33 -8.37
C VAL A 37 -1.71 1.03 -8.73
N ALA A 38 -1.96 0.79 -10.02
CA ALA A 38 -2.64 -0.40 -10.51
C ALA A 38 -1.84 -1.70 -10.33
N THR A 39 -0.51 -1.58 -10.21
CA THR A 39 0.41 -2.73 -10.20
C THR A 39 1.13 -2.90 -8.86
N GLY A 40 1.57 -1.80 -8.23
CA GLY A 40 2.44 -1.82 -7.07
C GLY A 40 1.84 -2.56 -5.87
N GLY A 41 0.61 -2.25 -5.49
CA GLY A 41 -0.05 -2.89 -4.35
C GLY A 41 -0.22 -4.41 -4.51
N ARG A 42 -0.40 -4.87 -5.75
CA ARG A 42 -0.52 -6.30 -6.09
C ARG A 42 0.83 -7.02 -6.02
N LEU A 43 1.91 -6.33 -6.36
CA LEU A 43 3.28 -6.85 -6.31
C LEU A 43 3.90 -6.81 -4.92
N ALA A 44 3.47 -5.86 -4.08
CA ALA A 44 3.92 -5.74 -2.68
C ALA A 44 3.22 -6.74 -1.73
N ARG A 45 2.26 -7.53 -2.22
CA ARG A 45 1.46 -8.46 -1.41
C ARG A 45 2.28 -9.67 -0.95
N GLN A 46 2.27 -9.90 0.35
CA GLN A 46 2.75 -11.15 0.94
C GLN A 46 1.61 -12.18 1.05
N PRO A 47 1.88 -13.49 0.84
CA PRO A 47 0.85 -14.54 0.89
C PRO A 47 0.13 -14.64 2.24
N LEU A 48 0.81 -14.35 3.34
CA LEU A 48 0.31 -14.52 4.71
C LEU A 48 -0.11 -13.19 5.37
N ALA A 49 0.02 -12.06 4.67
CA ALA A 49 -0.48 -10.76 5.13
C ALA A 49 -1.84 -10.50 4.48
N GLU A 50 -2.86 -10.16 5.27
CA GLU A 50 -4.23 -9.93 4.81
C GLU A 50 -4.66 -8.48 5.08
N PRO A 51 -4.53 -7.58 4.08
CA PRO A 51 -5.07 -6.24 4.12
C PRO A 51 -6.56 -6.23 4.46
N PRO A 52 -7.03 -5.21 5.18
CA PRO A 52 -8.44 -5.06 5.58
C PRO A 52 -9.41 -4.86 4.40
N THR A 53 -8.90 -4.57 3.21
CA THR A 53 -9.69 -4.43 1.97
C THR A 53 -8.85 -4.84 0.77
N THR A 54 -9.52 -5.23 -0.31
CA THR A 54 -8.90 -5.43 -1.63
C THR A 54 -8.69 -4.12 -2.38
N TRP A 55 -9.22 -3.00 -1.87
CA TRP A 55 -9.15 -1.66 -2.50
C TRP A 55 -9.67 -1.67 -3.94
N GLY A 56 -10.84 -2.28 -4.15
CA GLY A 56 -11.42 -2.43 -5.49
C GLY A 56 -10.66 -3.42 -6.38
N GLY A 57 -9.86 -4.31 -5.79
CA GLY A 57 -9.05 -5.32 -6.50
C GLY A 57 -7.59 -4.92 -6.71
N LEU A 58 -7.21 -3.70 -6.34
CA LEU A 58 -5.83 -3.19 -6.43
C LEU A 58 -4.86 -3.86 -5.45
N LEU A 59 -5.37 -4.61 -4.47
CA LEU A 59 -4.58 -5.42 -3.52
C LEU A 59 -4.84 -6.93 -3.66
N ASN A 60 -5.46 -7.37 -4.75
CA ASN A 60 -5.69 -8.79 -5.00
C ASN A 60 -4.36 -9.52 -5.20
N PRO A 61 -4.18 -10.70 -4.58
CA PRO A 61 -2.98 -11.49 -4.75
C PRO A 61 -2.79 -11.87 -6.22
N VAL A 62 -1.53 -12.00 -6.61
CA VAL A 62 -1.13 -12.39 -7.97
C VAL A 62 -0.44 -13.73 -7.85
N SER A 63 -0.81 -14.69 -8.71
CA SER A 63 -0.10 -15.96 -8.78
C SER A 63 1.32 -15.72 -9.28
N THR A 64 2.30 -16.29 -8.58
CA THR A 64 3.72 -16.25 -8.95
C THR A 64 4.11 -17.40 -9.88
N ASP A 65 3.20 -18.34 -10.12
CA ASP A 65 3.44 -19.58 -10.87
C ASP A 65 3.52 -19.37 -12.39
N SER A 66 3.39 -18.13 -12.86
CA SER A 66 3.43 -17.77 -14.28
C SER A 66 4.08 -16.42 -14.49
N MET A 67 4.67 -16.21 -15.67
CA MET A 67 5.23 -14.92 -16.07
C MET A 67 4.15 -13.83 -16.03
N SER A 68 4.25 -12.93 -15.06
CA SER A 68 3.33 -11.82 -14.89
C SER A 68 3.81 -10.59 -15.67
N VAL A 69 2.88 -9.90 -16.35
CA VAL A 69 3.17 -8.60 -17.00
C VAL A 69 3.23 -7.44 -16.00
N LEU A 70 2.78 -7.65 -14.75
CA LEU A 70 2.66 -6.57 -13.76
C LEU A 70 4.00 -5.90 -13.42
N PRO A 71 5.13 -6.61 -13.24
CA PRO A 71 6.42 -5.95 -13.01
C PRO A 71 6.84 -5.05 -14.18
N ALA A 72 6.61 -5.49 -15.42
CA ALA A 72 6.91 -4.68 -16.60
C ALA A 72 6.02 -3.42 -16.67
N LEU A 73 4.73 -3.55 -16.33
CA LEU A 73 3.80 -2.42 -16.25
C LEU A 73 4.16 -1.46 -15.11
N LEU A 74 4.62 -1.97 -13.96
CA LEU A 74 5.11 -1.15 -12.85
C LEU A 74 6.35 -0.34 -13.28
N ILE A 75 7.35 -1.01 -13.85
CA ILE A 75 8.57 -0.37 -14.37
C ILE A 75 8.21 0.66 -15.45
N GLY A 76 7.29 0.33 -16.36
CA GLY A 76 6.77 1.26 -17.35
C GLY A 76 6.09 2.48 -16.73
N GLY A 77 5.26 2.28 -15.70
CA GLY A 77 4.63 3.36 -14.95
C GLY A 77 5.63 4.28 -14.25
N ILE A 78 6.66 3.71 -13.63
CA ILE A 78 7.78 4.47 -13.03
C ILE A 78 8.50 5.27 -14.10
N ALA A 79 8.86 4.64 -15.23
CA ALA A 79 9.56 5.29 -16.33
C ALA A 79 8.75 6.45 -16.93
N LEU A 80 7.44 6.30 -17.11
CA LEU A 80 6.54 7.36 -17.56
C LEU A 80 6.47 8.51 -16.56
N THR A 81 6.38 8.21 -15.27
CA THR A 81 6.37 9.22 -14.20
C THR A 81 7.68 10.02 -14.18
N LEU A 82 8.84 9.34 -14.29
CA LEU A 82 10.15 9.98 -14.36
C LEU A 82 10.29 10.82 -15.63
N ALA A 83 9.86 10.32 -16.78
CA ALA A 83 9.88 11.08 -18.02
C ALA A 83 8.99 12.34 -17.95
N ALA A 84 7.89 12.29 -17.19
CA ALA A 84 6.99 13.43 -16.99
C ALA A 84 7.68 14.50 -16.14
N TRP A 85 8.33 14.07 -15.06
CA TRP A 85 9.15 14.93 -14.20
C TRP A 85 10.28 15.61 -14.96
N VAL A 86 11.08 14.86 -15.73
CA VAL A 86 12.17 15.43 -16.54
C VAL A 86 11.62 16.45 -17.54
N ARG A 87 10.49 16.17 -18.18
CA ARG A 87 9.86 17.11 -19.12
C ARG A 87 9.32 18.37 -18.42
N ALA A 88 8.71 18.23 -17.25
CA ALA A 88 8.25 19.38 -16.46
C ALA A 88 9.44 20.23 -15.99
N TYR A 89 10.54 19.60 -15.56
CA TYR A 89 11.78 20.28 -15.21
C TYR A 89 12.33 21.09 -16.39
N VAL A 90 12.43 20.51 -17.59
CA VAL A 90 12.88 21.22 -18.79
C VAL A 90 11.96 22.40 -19.15
N LEU A 91 10.65 22.27 -18.93
CA LEU A 91 9.70 23.38 -19.13
C LEU A 91 9.87 24.48 -18.07
N ALA A 92 10.12 24.12 -16.81
CA ALA A 92 10.39 25.06 -15.72
C ALA A 92 11.70 25.83 -15.97
N GLU A 93 12.77 25.13 -16.31
CA GLU A 93 14.09 25.70 -16.59
C GLU A 93 14.06 26.66 -17.79
N SER A 94 13.20 26.40 -18.77
CA SER A 94 13.00 27.29 -19.92
C SER A 94 11.97 28.39 -19.68
N HIS A 95 11.57 28.65 -18.43
CA HIS A 95 10.54 29.63 -18.03
C HIS A 95 9.19 29.45 -18.76
N ARG A 96 8.88 28.23 -19.20
CA ARG A 96 7.63 27.87 -19.91
C ARG A 96 6.62 27.15 -19.02
N LEU A 97 6.94 26.98 -17.74
CA LEU A 97 6.05 26.43 -16.72
C LEU A 97 5.91 27.46 -15.60
N SER A 98 4.69 27.95 -15.38
CA SER A 98 4.41 28.79 -14.22
C SER A 98 4.35 27.96 -12.94
N ALA A 99 4.63 28.57 -11.78
CA ALA A 99 4.55 27.89 -10.49
C ALA A 99 3.16 27.26 -10.25
N ARG A 100 2.09 27.97 -10.61
CA ARG A 100 0.70 27.46 -10.53
C ARG A 100 0.50 26.22 -11.40
N ALA A 101 1.00 26.23 -12.64
CA ALA A 101 0.90 25.07 -13.52
C ALA A 101 1.71 23.88 -12.98
N GLY A 102 2.89 24.13 -12.40
CA GLY A 102 3.69 23.11 -11.73
C GLY A 102 2.96 22.45 -10.54
N LEU A 103 2.33 23.25 -9.69
CA LEU A 103 1.52 22.74 -8.57
C LEU A 103 0.32 21.91 -9.05
N VAL A 104 -0.34 22.31 -10.14
CA VAL A 104 -1.44 21.55 -10.73
C VAL A 104 -0.93 20.22 -11.30
N LEU A 105 0.21 20.20 -11.99
CA LEU A 105 0.83 18.94 -12.46
C LEU A 105 1.16 18.02 -11.30
N LEU A 106 1.78 18.54 -10.25
CA LEU A 106 2.11 17.76 -9.06
C LEU A 106 0.85 17.19 -8.40
N ALA A 107 -0.18 18.01 -8.17
CA ALA A 107 -1.44 17.55 -7.60
C ALA A 107 -2.10 16.46 -8.47
N LEU A 108 -2.07 16.63 -9.79
CA LEU A 108 -2.62 15.66 -10.73
C LEU A 108 -1.89 14.32 -10.68
N TRP A 109 -0.56 14.33 -10.61
CA TRP A 109 0.26 13.12 -10.58
C TRP A 109 0.24 12.43 -9.21
N MET A 110 0.06 13.20 -8.14
CA MET A 110 -0.05 12.65 -6.78
C MET A 110 -1.44 12.07 -6.50
N ALA A 111 -2.49 12.55 -7.17
CA ALA A 111 -3.87 12.12 -6.90
C ALA A 111 -4.05 10.58 -6.93
N PRO A 112 -3.58 9.83 -7.95
CA PRO A 112 -3.71 8.37 -7.94
C PRO A 112 -3.01 7.72 -6.75
N VAL A 113 -1.83 8.22 -6.36
CA VAL A 113 -1.04 7.67 -5.25
C VAL A 113 -1.69 7.99 -3.90
N THR A 114 -2.27 9.19 -3.75
CA THR A 114 -2.93 9.62 -2.52
C THR A 114 -4.25 8.87 -2.26
N PHE A 115 -5.01 8.56 -3.31
CA PHE A 115 -6.30 7.86 -3.18
C PHE A 115 -6.22 6.34 -3.42
N GLY A 116 -5.08 5.87 -3.95
CA GLY A 116 -4.78 4.45 -4.14
C GLY A 116 -4.41 3.74 -2.84
N PRO A 117 -4.27 2.40 -2.88
CA PRO A 117 -3.76 1.64 -1.75
C PRO A 117 -2.28 1.93 -1.47
N PRO A 118 -1.75 1.46 -0.33
CA PRO A 118 -0.31 1.36 -0.10
C PRO A 118 0.34 0.47 -1.18
N ILE A 119 1.19 1.05 -2.02
CA ILE A 119 1.62 0.44 -3.30
C ILE A 119 3.10 0.02 -3.36
N LEU A 120 3.95 0.48 -2.44
CA LEU A 120 5.39 0.14 -2.46
C LEU A 120 5.79 -0.80 -1.31
N SER A 121 5.17 -0.66 -0.14
CA SER A 121 5.39 -1.54 1.00
C SER A 121 4.12 -1.67 1.84
N LEU A 122 3.96 -2.84 2.47
CA LEU A 122 2.92 -3.11 3.45
C LEU A 122 3.30 -2.70 4.88
N ASP A 123 4.47 -2.08 5.09
CA ASP A 123 4.94 -1.59 6.40
C ASP A 123 3.99 -0.59 7.05
N VAL A 124 3.12 0.06 6.26
CA VAL A 124 2.04 0.92 6.77
C VAL A 124 1.16 0.19 7.80
N TYR A 125 0.97 -1.13 7.64
CA TYR A 125 0.20 -1.93 8.58
C TYR A 125 0.98 -2.17 9.88
N SER A 126 2.31 -2.27 9.83
CA SER A 126 3.17 -2.30 11.03
C SER A 126 3.03 -1.01 11.83
N TYR A 127 2.96 0.15 11.16
CA TYR A 127 2.73 1.43 11.84
C TYR A 127 1.35 1.49 12.49
N ALA A 128 0.32 0.97 11.82
CA ALA A 128 -1.02 0.91 12.36
C ALA A 128 -1.13 -0.05 13.57
N ALA A 129 -0.41 -1.18 13.53
CA ALA A 129 -0.31 -2.11 14.64
C ALA A 129 0.35 -1.45 15.86
N HIS A 130 1.49 -0.75 15.68
CA HIS A 130 2.11 0.02 16.76
C HIS A 130 1.20 1.12 17.31
N GLY A 131 0.43 1.80 16.46
CA GLY A 131 -0.58 2.76 16.91
C GLY A 131 -1.64 2.13 17.81
N MET A 132 -2.09 0.90 17.48
CA MET A 132 -3.04 0.15 18.33
C MET A 132 -2.42 -0.32 19.64
N MET A 133 -1.18 -0.78 19.62
CA MET A 133 -0.44 -1.16 20.83
C MET A 133 -0.36 0.02 21.80
N LEU A 134 0.08 1.18 21.31
CA LEU A 134 0.17 2.40 22.11
C LEU A 134 -1.20 2.89 22.61
N ALA A 135 -2.26 2.71 21.83
CA ALA A 135 -3.62 3.03 22.25
C ALA A 135 -4.19 2.05 23.30
N THR A 136 -3.66 0.83 23.35
CA THR A 136 -4.02 -0.23 24.33
C THR A 136 -3.04 -0.34 25.49
N SER A 137 -2.17 0.67 25.67
CA SER A 137 -1.14 0.73 26.73
C SER A 137 -0.08 -0.37 26.65
N LEU A 138 0.10 -0.99 25.48
CA LEU A 138 1.24 -1.84 25.19
C LEU A 138 2.43 -0.99 24.76
N ASP A 139 3.60 -1.31 25.30
CA ASP A 139 4.85 -0.66 24.93
C ASP A 139 5.53 -1.41 23.76
N PRO A 140 5.61 -0.80 22.56
CA PRO A 140 6.18 -1.44 21.39
C PRO A 140 7.71 -1.58 21.44
N TYR A 141 8.39 -1.04 22.46
CA TYR A 141 9.82 -1.29 22.70
C TYR A 141 10.09 -2.55 23.50
N SER A 142 9.10 -3.07 24.23
CA SER A 142 9.22 -4.28 25.04
C SER A 142 8.31 -5.41 24.57
N THR A 143 7.27 -5.08 23.79
CA THR A 143 6.25 -6.00 23.31
C THR A 143 6.17 -5.93 21.78
N ALA A 144 6.00 -7.06 21.10
CA ALA A 144 5.85 -7.13 19.65
C ALA A 144 4.36 -7.12 19.22
N PRO A 145 4.04 -6.74 17.96
CA PRO A 145 2.67 -6.73 17.43
C PRO A 145 1.89 -8.04 17.59
N VAL A 146 2.56 -9.18 17.64
CA VAL A 146 1.93 -10.50 17.87
C VAL A 146 1.17 -10.60 19.19
N ALA A 147 1.44 -9.71 20.17
CA ALA A 147 0.70 -9.64 21.42
C ALA A 147 -0.71 -9.00 21.28
N LEU A 148 -1.01 -8.38 20.14
CA LEU A 148 -2.34 -7.88 19.83
C LEU A 148 -3.36 -9.03 19.70
N PRO A 149 -4.66 -8.77 19.89
CA PRO A 149 -5.68 -9.80 19.76
C PRO A 149 -5.57 -10.55 18.42
N LEU A 150 -5.53 -11.88 18.51
CA LEU A 150 -5.48 -12.77 17.35
C LEU A 150 -6.66 -12.47 16.41
N GLY A 151 -6.36 -12.36 15.12
CA GLY A 151 -7.37 -12.04 14.09
C GLY A 151 -7.79 -10.58 14.03
N SER A 152 -7.18 -9.66 14.80
CA SER A 152 -7.43 -8.23 14.61
C SER A 152 -6.91 -7.77 13.24
N PRO A 153 -7.65 -6.91 12.50
CA PRO A 153 -7.23 -6.45 11.18
C PRO A 153 -5.83 -5.82 11.14
N GLN A 154 -5.43 -5.21 12.26
CA GLN A 154 -4.14 -4.53 12.41
C GLN A 154 -2.98 -5.52 12.51
N ILE A 155 -3.17 -6.77 12.97
CA ILE A 155 -2.11 -7.78 12.99
C ILE A 155 -2.13 -8.66 11.74
N THR A 156 -3.31 -8.99 11.23
CA THR A 156 -3.44 -9.84 10.02
C THR A 156 -2.87 -9.14 8.80
N ALA A 157 -3.02 -7.81 8.70
CA ALA A 157 -2.49 -7.01 7.60
C ALA A 157 -0.96 -6.81 7.64
N VAL A 158 -0.33 -6.98 8.80
CA VAL A 158 1.12 -6.85 8.98
C VAL A 158 1.82 -8.01 8.27
N ASP A 159 2.91 -7.69 7.58
CA ASP A 159 3.83 -8.68 7.03
C ASP A 159 4.25 -9.66 8.15
N PRO A 160 4.10 -10.98 7.96
CA PRO A 160 4.49 -11.97 8.96
C PRO A 160 5.88 -11.76 9.56
N LEU A 161 6.84 -11.29 8.74
CA LEU A 161 8.21 -11.02 9.18
C LEU A 161 8.27 -9.97 10.29
N TRP A 162 7.38 -8.98 10.26
CA TRP A 162 7.37 -7.85 11.19
C TRP A 162 6.48 -8.06 12.41
N ARG A 163 5.66 -9.12 12.46
CA ARG A 163 4.73 -9.36 13.59
C ARG A 163 5.43 -9.62 14.92
N SER A 164 6.63 -10.18 14.88
CA SER A 164 7.45 -10.49 16.06
C SER A 164 8.55 -9.45 16.32
N SER A 165 8.61 -8.38 15.52
CA SER A 165 9.64 -7.34 15.65
C SER A 165 9.19 -6.24 16.62
N LEU A 166 10.13 -5.76 17.44
CA LEU A 166 9.92 -4.58 18.28
C LEU A 166 10.04 -3.31 17.44
N ALA A 167 9.49 -2.20 17.91
CA ALA A 167 9.54 -0.95 17.17
C ALA A 167 10.99 -0.42 17.04
N PRO A 168 11.50 -0.22 15.81
CA PRO A 168 12.77 0.48 15.58
C PRO A 168 12.62 2.00 15.54
N TYR A 169 11.42 2.53 15.79
CA TYR A 169 11.07 3.94 15.59
C TYR A 169 11.28 4.77 16.86
N GLY A 170 11.67 6.03 16.71
CA GLY A 170 11.80 6.96 17.84
C GLY A 170 10.44 7.39 18.42
N PRO A 171 10.42 7.98 19.63
CA PRO A 171 9.19 8.32 20.35
C PRO A 171 8.24 9.26 19.59
N LEU A 172 8.76 10.19 18.79
CA LEU A 172 7.95 11.10 17.97
C LEU A 172 7.13 10.35 16.92
N ALA A 173 7.74 9.38 16.23
CA ALA A 173 7.04 8.57 15.24
C ALA A 173 5.95 7.73 15.89
N LEU A 174 6.25 7.12 17.05
CA LEU A 174 5.27 6.38 17.84
C LEU A 174 4.09 7.28 18.28
N ALA A 175 4.37 8.52 18.70
CA ALA A 175 3.34 9.49 19.04
C ALA A 175 2.43 9.79 17.83
N VAL A 176 2.99 9.93 16.63
CA VAL A 176 2.22 10.09 15.40
C VAL A 176 1.37 8.86 15.12
N PHE A 177 1.91 7.64 15.27
CA PHE A 177 1.13 6.41 15.05
C PHE A 177 -0.06 6.29 16.01
N ARG A 178 0.16 6.62 17.30
CA ARG A 178 -0.92 6.68 18.30
C ARG A 178 -1.95 7.75 17.96
N ALA A 179 -1.50 8.94 17.55
CA ALA A 179 -2.39 10.03 17.16
C ALA A 179 -3.26 9.63 15.95
N VAL A 180 -2.65 9.05 14.91
CA VAL A 180 -3.40 8.55 13.75
C VAL A 180 -4.41 7.48 14.16
N HIS A 181 -4.01 6.49 14.96
CA HIS A 181 -4.90 5.44 15.43
C HIS A 181 -6.11 5.99 16.22
N THR A 182 -5.86 6.94 17.12
CA THR A 182 -6.93 7.57 17.93
C THR A 182 -7.87 8.43 17.09
N LEU A 183 -7.36 9.18 16.12
CA LEU A 183 -8.16 9.99 15.19
C LEU A 183 -9.00 9.14 14.23
N THR A 184 -8.49 7.99 13.78
CA THR A 184 -9.22 7.08 12.89
C THR A 184 -10.10 6.08 13.63
N GLY A 185 -10.02 6.02 14.96
CA GLY A 185 -10.70 5.01 15.78
C GLY A 185 -10.26 3.58 15.45
N GLY A 186 -8.99 3.41 15.08
CA GLY A 186 -8.43 2.12 14.67
C GLY A 186 -8.82 1.65 13.26
N SER A 187 -9.56 2.47 12.51
CA SER A 187 -9.90 2.17 11.11
C SER A 187 -8.66 2.28 10.22
N LEU A 188 -8.35 1.20 9.49
CA LEU A 188 -7.23 1.15 8.55
C LEU A 188 -7.55 1.80 7.19
N ILE A 189 -8.83 1.89 6.85
CA ILE A 189 -9.37 2.59 5.68
C ILE A 189 -10.25 3.68 6.24
N GLY A 190 -10.05 4.95 5.88
CA GLY A 190 -10.71 6.08 6.50
C GLY A 190 -12.19 5.84 6.84
N ARG A 191 -12.50 5.90 8.15
CA ARG A 191 -13.84 5.97 8.73
C ARG A 191 -14.77 4.76 8.50
N HIS A 192 -14.38 3.59 8.99
CA HIS A 192 -15.34 2.65 9.59
C HIS A 192 -14.98 2.49 11.08
N ARG A 193 -15.86 2.95 11.98
CA ARG A 193 -15.67 2.73 13.41
C ARG A 193 -15.66 1.23 13.67
N PHE A 194 -14.48 0.64 13.81
CA PHE A 194 -14.33 -0.70 14.36
C PHE A 194 -14.67 -0.59 15.84
N ARG A 195 -15.95 -0.76 16.17
CA ARG A 195 -16.39 -0.84 17.56
C ARG A 195 -15.90 -2.19 18.07
N GLN A 196 -14.78 -2.19 18.80
CA GLN A 196 -14.43 -3.32 19.64
C GLN A 196 -15.60 -3.52 20.61
N ARG A 197 -16.48 -4.47 20.30
CA ARG A 197 -17.46 -4.95 21.25
C ARG A 197 -16.66 -5.77 22.24
N THR A 198 -16.15 -5.13 23.28
CA THR A 198 -15.70 -5.83 24.47
C THR A 198 -16.92 -6.56 25.00
N THR A 199 -17.07 -7.82 24.60
CA THR A 199 -17.91 -8.75 25.34
C THR A 199 -17.26 -8.89 26.70
N ARG A 200 -17.64 -7.99 27.61
CA ARG A 200 -17.56 -8.22 29.04
C ARG A 200 -18.39 -9.47 29.28
N THR A 201 -17.75 -10.63 29.26
CA THR A 201 -18.29 -11.86 29.83
C THR A 201 -18.48 -11.58 31.30
N THR A 202 -19.65 -11.02 31.61
CA THR A 202 -20.11 -10.86 32.98
C THR A 202 -20.37 -12.29 33.41
N GLY A 203 -19.45 -12.82 34.23
CA GLY A 203 -19.50 -14.19 34.71
C GLY A 203 -20.85 -14.47 35.37
N TRP A 204 -21.69 -15.23 34.68
CA TRP A 204 -22.79 -15.94 35.30
C TRP A 204 -22.25 -17.29 35.74
N LEU A 205 -21.95 -17.41 37.03
CA LEU A 205 -21.75 -18.69 37.71
C LEU A 205 -23.15 -19.21 38.11
N PRO A 206 -23.69 -20.28 37.51
CA PRO A 206 -24.85 -20.94 38.06
C PRO A 206 -24.37 -21.91 39.15
N ARG A 207 -24.75 -21.63 40.39
CA ARG A 207 -24.69 -22.62 41.47
C ARG A 207 -25.74 -23.70 41.21
N GLY A 208 -25.30 -24.96 41.32
CA GLY A 208 -26.12 -26.07 41.81
C GLY A 208 -26.87 -26.88 40.75
N GLY A 209 -26.54 -28.17 40.67
CA GLY A 209 -27.36 -29.17 39.96
C GLY A 209 -26.55 -30.36 39.48
N GLN A 210 -26.24 -31.29 40.37
CA GLN A 210 -25.76 -32.62 39.97
C GLN A 210 -26.90 -33.37 39.26
N SER A 211 -26.69 -33.79 38.02
CA SER A 211 -27.38 -34.96 37.46
C SER A 211 -26.58 -35.59 36.33
N ARG A 212 -26.49 -36.91 36.42
CA ARG A 212 -25.70 -37.86 35.63
C ARG A 212 -25.85 -37.68 34.12
N VAL A 213 -24.73 -37.82 33.41
CA VAL A 213 -24.69 -38.09 31.96
C VAL A 213 -24.09 -39.48 31.77
N THR A 214 -24.86 -40.38 31.17
CA THR A 214 -24.44 -41.70 30.68
C THR A 214 -23.55 -41.56 29.43
N PRO A 215 -22.56 -42.44 29.22
CA PRO A 215 -21.62 -42.30 28.10
C PRO A 215 -22.09 -43.11 26.88
N ALA A 216 -22.15 -42.47 25.71
CA ALA A 216 -22.08 -43.15 24.42
C ALA A 216 -21.58 -42.17 23.34
N GLY A 217 -20.51 -42.55 22.63
CA GLY A 217 -20.07 -41.89 21.40
C GLY A 217 -18.76 -41.12 21.50
N GLN A 218 -17.64 -41.83 21.68
CA GLN A 218 -16.31 -41.33 21.33
C GLN A 218 -16.18 -41.27 19.80
N THR A 219 -15.77 -40.13 19.26
CA THR A 219 -14.77 -40.11 18.18
C THR A 219 -13.86 -38.90 18.33
N THR A 220 -12.61 -39.24 18.58
CA THR A 220 -11.45 -38.47 19.02
C THR A 220 -10.78 -37.76 17.86
N TRP A 221 -10.27 -36.54 18.07
CA TRP A 221 -9.03 -36.09 17.44
C TRP A 221 -8.20 -35.29 18.46
N THR A 222 -7.30 -35.99 19.13
CA THR A 222 -6.19 -35.44 19.89
C THR A 222 -4.95 -35.54 19.01
N VAL A 223 -4.31 -34.41 18.69
CA VAL A 223 -2.98 -34.41 18.09
C VAL A 223 -1.97 -34.05 19.17
N LEU A 224 -1.13 -35.04 19.49
CA LEU A 224 0.01 -34.97 20.38
C LEU A 224 1.14 -34.11 19.79
N PHE A 225 1.70 -33.21 20.61
CA PHE A 225 3.07 -32.71 20.45
C PHE A 225 3.97 -33.56 21.35
N LEU A 226 4.94 -34.26 20.74
CA LEU A 226 6.05 -34.89 21.45
C LEU A 226 7.36 -34.21 21.05
N LEU A 227 8.06 -33.75 22.08
CA LEU A 227 9.45 -33.31 22.06
C LEU A 227 10.40 -34.50 22.02
N ARG A 228 11.58 -34.23 21.44
CA ARG A 228 12.94 -34.58 21.91
C ARG A 228 13.69 -35.69 21.14
N ALA A 229 14.71 -35.27 20.39
CA ALA A 229 16.12 -35.65 20.55
C ALA A 229 16.98 -34.68 19.72
#